data_AF-A0A4W5LVC2-F1
#
_entry.id   AF-A0A4W5LVC2-F1
#
_cell.length_a   1.000
_cell.length_b   1.000
_cell.length_c   1.000
_cell.angle_alpha   90.00
_cell.angle_beta   90.00
_cell.angle_gamma   90.00
#
_symmetry.space_group_name_H-M   'P 1'
#
loop_
_entity.id
_entity.type
_entity.pdbx_description
1 polymer ?
#
loop_
_entity_poly.entity_id
_entity_poly.type
_entity_poly.pdbx_seq_one_letter_code
_entity_poly.pdbx_strand_id
1 'polypeptide(L)'
;MARIAGVNIPNHAHAVIGLQAIYGIGSTRAKHICVSASVNPSSKIKDLTEAEMESLRVEVSKFTVEGDLRREITMSIKRLMDMGSYRGFRHRRGLPCRGQRTPVRVRKKVRKSVSDGIVHVHASFNNTIITITDRQGNALSWATSGGAGFKGSRKSTPFAAQVAAEHAGKVAQEYGVKNLEVRIKGPGPGRESSVRALNALGFKVTSISDVTPVPHNGCRPPKKRRI
;
A
#
# COMPACT_ATOMS: atom_id res chain seq x y z
N MET A 1 -5.47 -35.86 26.45
CA MET A 1 -5.40 -34.62 25.65
C MET A 1 -6.70 -33.88 25.85
N ALA A 2 -6.66 -32.66 26.39
CA ALA A 2 -7.87 -31.91 26.70
C ALA A 2 -8.49 -31.34 25.41
N ARG A 3 -9.75 -31.70 25.12
CA ARG A 3 -10.53 -31.16 24.00
C ARG A 3 -11.71 -30.35 24.53
N ILE A 4 -11.82 -29.09 24.11
CA ILE A 4 -12.90 -28.16 24.44
C ILE A 4 -13.38 -27.51 23.15
N ALA A 5 -14.70 -27.43 22.94
CA ALA A 5 -15.33 -26.85 21.75
C ALA A 5 -14.78 -27.41 20.41
N GLY A 6 -14.39 -28.68 20.39
CA GLY A 6 -13.85 -29.33 19.20
C GLY A 6 -12.36 -29.06 18.91
N VAL A 7 -11.67 -28.24 19.71
CA VAL A 7 -10.25 -27.86 19.56
C VAL A 7 -9.38 -28.54 20.61
N ASN A 8 -8.17 -28.95 20.21
CA ASN A 8 -7.19 -29.52 21.11
C ASN A 8 -6.44 -28.39 21.83
N ILE A 9 -6.54 -28.39 23.16
CA ILE A 9 -5.90 -27.39 24.00
C ILE A 9 -4.46 -27.85 24.36
N PRO A 10 -3.46 -26.95 24.34
CA PRO A 10 -2.10 -27.29 24.73
C PRO A 10 -1.99 -27.68 26.22
N ASN A 11 -1.61 -28.93 26.50
CA ASN A 11 -1.59 -29.49 27.87
C ASN A 11 -0.61 -28.79 28.84
N HIS A 12 0.49 -28.24 28.32
CA HIS A 12 1.54 -27.59 29.15
C HIS A 12 1.28 -26.11 29.42
N ALA A 13 0.28 -25.52 28.75
CA ALA A 13 -0.07 -24.13 28.94
C ALA A 13 -0.89 -23.95 30.23
N HIS A 14 -0.80 -22.75 30.81
CA HIS A 14 -1.74 -22.31 31.84
C HIS A 14 -3.16 -22.26 31.28
N ALA A 15 -4.17 -22.51 32.11
CA ALA A 15 -5.58 -22.54 31.71
C ALA A 15 -6.00 -21.30 30.87
N VAL A 16 -5.60 -20.09 31.28
CA VAL A 16 -5.91 -18.84 30.56
C VAL A 16 -5.28 -18.76 29.17
N ILE A 17 -4.07 -19.33 28.99
CA ILE A 17 -3.36 -19.31 27.71
C ILE A 17 -3.91 -20.42 26.80
N GLY A 18 -4.18 -21.60 27.35
CA GLY A 18 -4.71 -22.70 26.56
C GLY A 18 -6.13 -22.43 26.04
N LEU A 19 -6.98 -21.74 26.80
CA LEU A 19 -8.30 -21.32 26.30
C LEU A 19 -8.23 -20.34 25.11
N GLN A 20 -7.14 -19.58 24.98
CA GLN A 20 -6.93 -18.68 23.83
C GLN A 20 -6.60 -19.41 22.53
N ALA A 21 -6.36 -20.73 22.59
CA ALA A 21 -6.26 -21.55 21.39
C ALA A 21 -7.61 -21.65 20.64
N ILE A 22 -8.72 -21.41 21.35
CA ILE A 22 -10.07 -21.40 20.78
C ILE A 22 -10.33 -20.04 20.12
N TYR A 23 -10.64 -20.06 18.83
CA TYR A 23 -10.97 -18.87 18.05
C TYR A 23 -12.21 -18.17 18.61
N GLY A 24 -12.05 -16.89 18.96
CA GLY A 24 -13.08 -16.07 19.58
C GLY A 24 -12.89 -15.85 21.09
N ILE A 25 -12.00 -16.60 21.73
CA ILE A 25 -11.64 -16.42 23.13
C ILE A 25 -10.32 -15.63 23.21
N GLY A 26 -10.44 -14.35 23.61
CA GLY A 26 -9.29 -13.51 23.93
C GLY A 26 -8.85 -13.63 25.38
N SER A 27 -7.78 -12.93 25.77
CA SER A 27 -7.23 -12.96 27.13
C SER A 27 -8.22 -12.53 28.21
N THR A 28 -9.09 -11.54 27.93
CA THR A 28 -10.13 -11.08 28.86
C THR A 28 -11.24 -12.10 29.06
N ARG A 29 -11.73 -12.69 27.96
CA ARG A 29 -12.77 -13.73 28.00
C ARG A 29 -12.25 -15.01 28.66
N ALA A 30 -11.01 -15.40 28.38
CA ALA A 30 -10.38 -16.56 29.02
C ALA A 30 -10.31 -16.39 30.55
N LYS A 31 -9.89 -15.22 31.04
CA LYS A 31 -9.88 -14.93 32.49
C LYS A 31 -11.28 -15.00 33.09
N HIS A 32 -12.27 -14.43 32.42
CA HIS A 32 -13.66 -14.49 32.87
C HIS A 32 -14.18 -15.93 32.95
N ILE A 33 -13.90 -16.75 31.93
CA ILE A 33 -14.29 -18.16 31.91
C ILE A 33 -13.64 -18.93 33.06
N CYS A 34 -12.35 -18.73 33.33
CA CYS A 34 -11.68 -19.37 34.46
C CYS A 34 -12.28 -18.96 35.81
N VAL A 35 -12.61 -17.67 35.99
CA VAL A 35 -13.25 -17.17 37.22
C VAL A 35 -14.65 -17.76 37.38
N SER A 36 -15.47 -17.78 36.31
CA SER A 36 -16.82 -18.35 36.34
C SER A 36 -16.82 -19.86 36.58
N ALA A 37 -15.84 -20.59 36.03
CA ALA A 37 -15.69 -22.02 36.23
C ALA A 37 -15.00 -22.38 37.57
N SER A 38 -14.63 -21.38 38.39
CA SER A 38 -13.88 -21.57 39.64
C SER A 38 -12.56 -22.34 39.47
N VAL A 39 -11.92 -22.17 38.31
CA VAL A 39 -10.63 -22.78 37.99
C VAL A 39 -9.51 -21.76 38.16
N ASN A 40 -8.43 -22.18 38.83
CA ASN A 40 -7.25 -21.32 38.98
C ASN A 40 -6.63 -20.96 37.61
N PRO A 41 -6.52 -19.67 37.24
CA PRO A 41 -5.93 -19.23 35.97
C PRO A 41 -4.52 -19.75 35.67
N SER A 42 -3.73 -19.99 36.71
CA SER A 42 -2.31 -20.35 36.63
C SER A 42 -2.06 -21.86 36.68
N SER A 43 -3.09 -22.69 36.91
CA SER A 43 -2.91 -24.15 36.83
C SER A 43 -2.64 -24.56 35.38
N LYS A 44 -1.84 -25.61 35.20
CA LYS A 44 -1.61 -26.19 33.88
C LYS A 44 -2.78 -27.07 33.49
N ILE A 45 -3.06 -27.15 32.20
CA ILE A 45 -4.19 -27.94 31.70
C ILE A 45 -4.02 -29.44 31.93
N LYS A 46 -2.79 -29.93 32.03
CA LYS A 46 -2.49 -31.31 32.44
C LYS A 46 -2.95 -31.63 33.86
N ASP A 47 -2.92 -30.64 34.75
CA ASP A 47 -3.10 -30.83 36.19
C ASP A 47 -4.56 -30.54 36.62
N LEU A 48 -5.44 -30.21 35.67
CA LEU A 48 -6.87 -30.00 35.90
C LEU A 48 -7.61 -31.32 36.08
N THR A 49 -8.56 -31.32 37.00
CA THR A 49 -9.47 -32.45 37.21
C THR A 49 -10.52 -32.52 36.09
N GLU A 50 -11.09 -33.71 35.89
CA GLU A 50 -12.12 -33.92 34.87
C GLU A 50 -13.38 -33.09 35.14
N ALA A 51 -13.71 -32.84 36.41
CA ALA A 51 -14.81 -31.96 36.81
C ALA A 51 -14.57 -30.49 36.43
N GLU A 52 -13.37 -29.96 36.68
CA GLU A 52 -12.99 -28.59 36.27
C GLU A 52 -13.00 -28.43 34.74
N MET A 53 -12.60 -29.47 34.02
CA MET A 53 -12.63 -29.50 32.56
C MET A 53 -14.06 -29.46 32.01
N GLU A 54 -15.02 -30.11 32.69
CA GLU A 54 -16.42 -30.05 32.29
C GLU A 54 -17.04 -28.68 32.59
N SER A 55 -16.74 -28.08 33.74
CA SER A 55 -17.14 -26.70 34.06
C SER A 55 -16.64 -25.70 33.02
N LEU A 56 -15.40 -25.84 32.55
CA LEU A 56 -14.86 -25.02 31.46
C LEU A 56 -15.60 -25.23 30.14
N ARG A 57 -16.06 -26.44 29.81
CA ARG A 57 -16.85 -26.70 28.61
C ARG A 57 -18.21 -26.04 28.66
N VAL A 58 -18.90 -26.13 29.81
CA VAL A 58 -20.20 -25.48 30.02
C VAL A 58 -20.08 -23.97 29.85
N GLU A 59 -19.07 -23.33 30.45
CA GLU A 59 -18.88 -21.88 30.32
C GLU A 59 -18.47 -21.46 28.90
N VAL A 60 -17.65 -22.25 28.20
CA VAL A 60 -17.28 -21.97 26.80
C VAL A 60 -18.49 -22.09 25.87
N SER A 61 -19.43 -23.01 26.14
CA SER A 61 -20.62 -23.22 25.30
C SER A 61 -21.57 -22.01 25.26
N LYS A 62 -21.52 -21.13 26.26
CA LYS A 62 -22.31 -19.88 26.30
C LYS A 62 -21.86 -18.86 25.26
N PHE A 63 -20.67 -19.03 24.68
CA PHE A 63 -20.10 -18.09 23.73
C PHE A 63 -20.07 -18.68 22.32
N THR A 64 -20.33 -17.83 21.32
CA THR A 64 -20.11 -18.17 19.91
C THR A 64 -18.61 -18.26 19.64
N VAL A 65 -18.10 -19.47 19.48
CA VAL A 65 -16.68 -19.76 19.27
C VAL A 65 -16.46 -20.59 18.00
N GLU A 66 -15.23 -20.59 17.51
CA GLU A 66 -14.78 -21.39 16.36
C GLU A 66 -15.66 -21.30 15.11
N GLY A 67 -16.32 -22.39 14.73
CA GLY A 67 -16.98 -22.54 13.44
C GLY A 67 -18.08 -21.52 13.22
N ASP A 68 -18.92 -21.29 14.23
CA ASP A 68 -20.05 -20.39 14.13
C ASP A 68 -19.60 -18.93 14.07
N LEU A 69 -18.62 -18.56 14.90
CA LEU A 69 -18.04 -17.21 14.87
C LEU A 69 -17.33 -16.93 13.53
N ARG A 70 -16.61 -17.91 12.97
CA ARG A 70 -15.96 -17.78 11.65
C ARG A 70 -16.99 -17.60 10.53
N ARG A 71 -18.10 -18.35 10.57
CA ARG A 71 -19.21 -18.22 9.60
C ARG A 71 -19.86 -16.85 9.69
N GLU A 72 -20.17 -16.38 10.89
CA GLU A 72 -20.77 -15.06 11.12
C GLU A 72 -19.88 -13.92 10.59
N ILE A 73 -18.58 -13.96 10.92
CA ILE A 73 -17.61 -12.97 10.43
C ILE A 73 -17.52 -13.01 8.89
N THR A 74 -17.51 -14.20 8.30
CA THR A 74 -17.44 -14.37 6.84
C THR A 74 -18.67 -13.78 6.15
N MET A 75 -19.88 -14.05 6.68
CA MET A 75 -21.13 -13.47 6.17
C MET A 75 -21.15 -11.95 6.34
N SER A 76 -20.67 -11.43 7.46
CA SER A 76 -20.59 -9.98 7.71
C SER A 76 -19.61 -9.29 6.74
N ILE A 77 -18.46 -9.90 6.46
CA ILE A 77 -17.50 -9.40 5.46
C ILE A 77 -18.10 -9.47 4.06
N LYS A 78 -18.78 -10.57 3.71
CA LYS A 78 -19.48 -10.71 2.42
C LYS A 78 -20.53 -9.62 2.23
N ARG A 79 -21.39 -9.41 3.23
CA ARG A 79 -22.38 -8.32 3.27
C ARG A 79 -21.73 -6.96 3.04
N LEU A 80 -20.61 -6.65 3.72
CA LEU A 80 -19.89 -5.39 3.53
C LEU A 80 -19.33 -5.21 2.12
N MET A 81 -18.87 -6.30 1.48
CA MET A 81 -18.39 -6.32 0.11
C MET A 81 -19.50 -6.11 -0.91
N ASP A 82 -20.66 -6.73 -0.69
CA ASP A 82 -21.83 -6.65 -1.58
C ASP A 82 -22.45 -5.25 -1.52
N MET A 83 -22.53 -4.65 -0.34
CA MET A 83 -22.99 -3.25 -0.15
C MET A 83 -22.04 -2.21 -0.76
N GLY A 84 -20.83 -2.58 -1.21
CA GLY A 84 -19.86 -1.64 -1.78
C GLY A 84 -19.27 -0.63 -0.77
N SER A 85 -19.43 -0.87 0.52
CA SER A 85 -18.90 0.01 1.58
C SER A 85 -17.36 0.13 1.50
N TYR A 86 -16.79 1.24 1.99
CA TYR A 86 -15.33 1.45 2.05
C TYR A 86 -14.61 0.29 2.75
N ARG A 87 -15.20 -0.25 3.82
CA ARG A 87 -14.71 -1.43 4.54
C ARG A 87 -14.73 -2.67 3.65
N GLY A 88 -15.82 -2.91 2.91
CA GLY A 88 -15.92 -4.02 1.96
C GLY A 88 -14.86 -3.97 0.86
N PHE A 89 -14.65 -2.79 0.27
CA PHE A 89 -13.62 -2.58 -0.73
C PHE A 89 -12.20 -2.86 -0.20
N ARG A 90 -11.93 -2.46 1.06
CA ARG A 90 -10.67 -2.77 1.73
C ARG A 90 -10.52 -4.28 1.99
N HIS A 91 -11.56 -4.97 2.46
CA HIS A 91 -11.56 -6.42 2.59
C HIS A 91 -11.26 -7.13 1.26
N ARG A 92 -11.91 -6.72 0.16
CA ARG A 92 -11.67 -7.24 -1.19
C ARG A 92 -10.21 -7.06 -1.64
N ARG A 93 -9.56 -5.98 -1.21
CA ARG A 93 -8.16 -5.66 -1.50
C ARG A 93 -7.16 -6.22 -0.48
N GLY A 94 -7.62 -6.89 0.58
CA GLY A 94 -6.77 -7.37 1.67
C GLY A 94 -6.11 -6.24 2.48
N LEU A 95 -6.75 -5.07 2.54
CA LEU A 95 -6.25 -3.88 3.24
C LEU A 95 -6.84 -3.77 4.66
N PRO A 96 -6.10 -3.21 5.63
CA PRO A 96 -6.58 -3.05 7.01
C PRO A 96 -7.79 -2.10 7.08
N CYS A 97 -8.85 -2.49 7.78
CA CYS A 97 -10.09 -1.69 7.82
C CYS A 97 -10.14 -0.64 8.94
N ARG A 98 -9.30 -0.73 9.97
CA ARG A 98 -9.32 0.14 11.17
C ARG A 98 -8.24 1.23 11.17
N GLY A 99 -7.73 1.63 10.01
CA GLY A 99 -6.67 2.64 9.91
C GLY A 99 -5.34 2.22 10.54
N GLN A 100 -5.18 0.95 10.91
CA GLN A 100 -3.93 0.43 11.48
C GLN A 100 -2.79 0.60 10.48
N ARG A 101 -1.70 1.22 10.94
CA ARG A 101 -0.39 1.22 10.26
C ARG A 101 0.26 -0.15 10.42
N THR A 102 -0.32 -1.17 9.79
CA THR A 102 0.36 -2.47 9.63
C THR A 102 1.27 -2.39 8.39
N PRO A 103 2.45 -3.04 8.40
CA PRO A 103 3.28 -3.14 7.22
C PRO A 103 2.49 -3.91 6.15
N VAL A 104 1.88 -3.19 5.21
CA VAL A 104 1.14 -3.81 4.11
C VAL A 104 2.15 -4.58 3.29
N ARG A 105 1.92 -5.89 3.12
CA ARG A 105 2.74 -6.73 2.24
C ARG A 105 2.64 -6.16 0.83
N VAL A 106 3.68 -5.42 0.40
CA VAL A 106 3.73 -4.79 -0.92
C VAL A 106 3.56 -5.91 -1.95
N ARG A 107 2.48 -5.86 -2.75
CA ARG A 107 2.29 -6.81 -3.84
C ARG A 107 3.54 -6.79 -4.72
N LYS A 108 4.06 -7.98 -5.05
CA LYS A 108 5.19 -8.14 -5.96
C LYS A 108 4.86 -7.37 -7.25
N LYS A 109 5.64 -6.32 -7.56
CA LYS A 109 5.42 -5.50 -8.75
C LYS A 109 5.61 -6.42 -9.96
N VAL A 110 4.52 -6.69 -10.67
CA VAL A 110 4.60 -7.43 -11.93
C VAL A 110 5.35 -6.52 -12.90
N ARG A 111 6.57 -6.92 -13.27
CA ARG A 111 7.35 -6.22 -14.28
C ARG A 111 6.68 -6.46 -15.63
N LYS A 112 5.85 -5.52 -16.06
CA LYS A 112 5.34 -5.48 -17.42
C LYS A 112 6.46 -4.96 -18.32
N SER A 113 6.75 -5.67 -19.41
CA SER A 113 7.64 -5.15 -20.44
C SER A 113 6.81 -4.29 -21.40
N VAL A 114 7.24 -3.06 -21.61
CA VAL A 114 6.54 -2.09 -22.47
C VAL A 114 7.55 -1.50 -23.44
N SER A 115 7.29 -1.61 -24.74
CA SER A 115 8.20 -1.15 -25.80
C SER A 115 8.09 0.35 -26.08
N ASP A 116 6.89 0.90 -26.00
CA ASP A 116 6.57 2.29 -26.35
C ASP A 116 6.07 3.06 -25.12
N GLY A 117 6.68 4.22 -24.86
CA GLY A 117 6.34 5.09 -23.74
C GLY A 117 6.07 6.52 -24.14
N ILE A 118 5.39 7.25 -23.27
CA ILE A 118 5.22 8.71 -23.35
C ILE A 118 6.04 9.31 -22.20
N VAL A 119 6.85 10.31 -22.51
CA VAL A 119 7.56 11.10 -21.49
C VAL A 119 6.84 12.42 -21.30
N HIS A 120 6.40 12.66 -20.07
CA HIS A 120 5.90 13.95 -19.64
C HIS A 120 7.03 14.71 -18.95
N VAL A 121 7.50 15.77 -19.60
CA VAL A 121 8.50 16.70 -19.06
C VAL A 121 7.77 17.93 -18.55
N HIS A 122 7.67 18.08 -17.23
CA HIS A 122 7.14 19.30 -16.63
C HIS A 122 8.30 20.22 -16.22
N ALA A 123 8.57 21.21 -17.07
CA ALA A 123 9.63 22.18 -16.89
C ALA A 123 9.05 23.48 -16.31
N SER A 124 9.17 23.65 -14.98
CA SER A 124 8.82 24.90 -14.29
C SER A 124 10.07 25.75 -14.08
N PHE A 125 9.91 27.00 -13.64
CA PHE A 125 11.04 27.88 -13.30
C PHE A 125 11.85 27.40 -12.09
N ASN A 126 11.29 26.54 -11.23
CA ASN A 126 11.91 26.17 -9.94
C ASN A 126 12.30 24.69 -9.87
N ASN A 127 11.78 23.86 -10.78
CA ASN A 127 11.96 22.41 -10.76
C ASN A 127 11.60 21.79 -12.12
N THR A 128 12.24 20.66 -12.42
CA THR A 128 11.88 19.81 -13.55
C THR A 128 11.43 18.45 -13.04
N ILE A 129 10.27 18.00 -13.51
CA ILE A 129 9.70 16.69 -13.18
C ILE A 129 9.57 15.90 -14.47
N ILE A 130 10.11 14.69 -14.48
CA ILE A 130 10.11 13.81 -15.65
C ILE A 130 9.38 12.54 -15.25
N THR A 131 8.33 12.22 -15.99
CA THR A 131 7.51 11.03 -15.76
C THR A 131 7.41 10.25 -17.05
N ILE A 132 7.74 8.97 -17.02
CA ILE A 132 7.64 8.06 -18.15
C ILE A 132 6.43 7.16 -17.89
N THR A 133 5.50 7.15 -18.84
CA THR A 133 4.23 6.43 -18.78
C THR A 133 4.08 5.49 -19.96
N ASP A 134 3.21 4.50 -19.81
CA ASP A 134 2.69 3.71 -20.93
C ASP A 134 1.74 4.56 -21.78
N ARG A 135 1.41 4.10 -22.99
CA ARG A 135 0.34 4.66 -23.83
C ARG A 135 -1.02 4.77 -23.11
N GLN A 136 -1.27 3.90 -22.12
CA GLN A 136 -2.49 3.91 -21.30
C GLN A 136 -2.44 4.92 -20.14
N GLY A 137 -1.32 5.61 -19.92
CA GLY A 137 -1.16 6.59 -18.82
C GLY A 137 -0.70 6.00 -17.49
N ASN A 138 -0.34 4.71 -17.43
CA ASN A 138 0.25 4.11 -16.24
C ASN A 138 1.70 4.59 -16.06
N ALA A 139 2.06 5.11 -14.88
CA ALA A 139 3.42 5.57 -14.60
C ALA A 139 4.39 4.39 -14.40
N LEU A 140 5.41 4.31 -15.26
CA LEU A 140 6.50 3.34 -15.17
C LEU A 140 7.57 3.83 -14.20
N SER A 141 8.11 5.01 -14.49
CA SER A 141 9.16 5.67 -13.73
C SER A 141 8.90 7.17 -13.66
N TRP A 142 9.39 7.80 -12.60
CA TRP A 142 9.41 9.23 -12.48
C TRP A 142 10.65 9.64 -11.69
N ALA A 143 11.18 10.81 -12.03
CA ALA A 143 12.27 11.43 -11.32
C ALA A 143 12.08 12.94 -11.32
N THR A 144 12.70 13.60 -10.34
CA THR A 144 12.67 15.05 -10.22
C THR A 144 14.05 15.56 -9.92
N SER A 145 14.34 16.80 -10.32
CA SER A 145 15.61 17.44 -9.96
C SER A 145 15.81 17.50 -8.44
N GLY A 146 14.74 17.70 -7.66
CA GLY A 146 14.79 17.61 -6.20
C GLY A 146 15.13 16.20 -5.68
N GLY A 147 14.53 15.17 -6.26
CA GLY A 147 14.78 13.76 -5.92
C GLY A 147 16.20 13.28 -6.28
N ALA A 148 16.84 13.94 -7.25
CA ALA A 148 18.25 13.71 -7.60
C ALA A 148 19.24 14.40 -6.65
N GLY A 149 18.76 15.04 -5.56
CA GLY A 149 19.61 15.64 -4.53
C GLY A 149 19.87 17.14 -4.69
N PHE A 150 19.36 17.78 -5.74
CA PHE A 150 19.50 19.23 -5.91
C PHE A 150 18.55 20.00 -4.97
N LYS A 151 19.07 21.02 -4.29
CA LYS A 151 18.31 21.87 -3.34
C LYS A 151 18.35 23.34 -3.73
N GLY A 152 17.31 24.09 -3.35
CA GLY A 152 17.22 25.53 -3.59
C GLY A 152 17.19 25.90 -5.07
N SER A 153 17.91 26.96 -5.43
CA SER A 153 18.07 27.47 -6.81
C SER A 153 18.72 26.46 -7.77
N ARG A 154 19.51 25.50 -7.26
CA ARG A 154 20.17 24.49 -8.11
C ARG A 154 19.18 23.54 -8.80
N LYS A 155 17.94 23.47 -8.32
CA LYS A 155 16.88 22.61 -8.91
C LYS A 155 16.39 23.07 -10.28
N SER A 156 16.50 24.35 -10.58
CA SER A 156 16.05 24.91 -11.87
C SER A 156 17.14 24.89 -12.93
N THR A 157 18.31 24.34 -12.65
CA THR A 157 19.39 24.31 -13.65
C THR A 157 19.13 23.25 -14.72
N PRO A 158 19.57 23.47 -15.98
CA PRO A 158 19.45 22.46 -17.04
C PRO A 158 20.23 21.18 -16.70
N PHE A 159 21.35 21.30 -15.98
CA PHE A 159 22.11 20.14 -15.50
C PHE A 159 21.30 19.27 -14.54
N ALA A 160 20.56 19.89 -13.61
CA ALA A 160 19.69 19.15 -12.70
C ALA A 160 18.50 18.46 -13.42
N ALA A 161 18.07 19.00 -14.57
CA ALA A 161 17.07 18.35 -15.42
C ALA A 161 17.66 17.14 -16.16
N GLN A 162 18.89 17.25 -16.67
CA GLN A 162 19.61 16.14 -17.31
C GLN A 162 19.77 14.95 -16.36
N VAL A 163 20.27 15.16 -15.14
CA VAL A 163 20.46 14.08 -14.15
C VAL A 163 19.12 13.42 -13.79
N ALA A 164 18.05 14.20 -13.66
CA ALA A 164 16.72 13.65 -13.41
C ALA A 164 16.23 12.80 -14.60
N ALA A 165 16.50 13.23 -15.84
CA ALA A 165 16.13 12.49 -17.04
C ALA A 165 16.87 11.16 -17.14
N GLU A 166 18.16 11.17 -16.81
CA GLU A 166 19.00 9.96 -16.75
C GLU A 166 18.49 8.95 -15.74
N HIS A 167 18.12 9.40 -14.53
CA HIS A 167 17.56 8.52 -13.50
C HIS A 167 16.22 7.91 -13.92
N ALA A 168 15.29 8.72 -14.44
CA ALA A 168 14.01 8.21 -14.94
C ALA A 168 14.20 7.24 -16.12
N GLY A 169 15.13 7.56 -17.02
CA GLY A 169 15.47 6.77 -18.21
C GLY A 169 16.08 5.41 -17.86
N LYS A 170 17.07 5.35 -16.98
CA LYS A 170 17.68 4.07 -16.54
C LYS A 170 16.63 3.12 -15.96
N VAL A 171 15.73 3.64 -15.12
CA VAL A 171 14.63 2.84 -14.57
C VAL A 171 13.66 2.40 -15.67
N ALA A 172 13.38 3.23 -16.68
CA ALA A 172 12.52 2.87 -17.81
C ALA A 172 13.16 1.82 -18.75
N GLN A 173 14.49 1.80 -18.90
CA GLN A 173 15.19 0.75 -19.65
C GLN A 173 14.98 -0.64 -19.03
N GLU A 174 14.89 -0.75 -17.70
CA GLU A 174 14.56 -2.01 -17.03
C GLU A 174 13.16 -2.55 -17.38
N TYR A 175 12.23 -1.67 -17.78
CA TYR A 175 10.89 -2.06 -18.26
C TYR A 175 10.89 -2.38 -19.77
N GLY A 176 12.01 -2.22 -20.47
CA GLY A 176 12.14 -2.54 -21.90
C GLY A 176 11.66 -1.45 -22.85
N VAL A 177 11.52 -0.21 -22.38
CA VAL A 177 11.09 0.92 -23.20
C VAL A 177 12.19 1.27 -24.22
N LYS A 178 11.81 1.40 -25.50
CA LYS A 178 12.73 1.73 -26.59
C LYS A 178 12.32 3.02 -27.30
N ASN A 179 11.02 3.17 -27.58
CA ASN A 179 10.49 4.35 -28.26
C ASN A 179 9.82 5.28 -27.27
N LEU A 180 10.08 6.58 -27.42
CA LEU A 180 9.51 7.62 -26.57
C LEU A 180 8.82 8.69 -27.40
N GLU A 181 7.61 9.06 -27.00
CA GLU A 181 6.95 10.31 -27.42
C GLU A 181 7.13 11.34 -26.30
N VAL A 182 7.73 12.49 -26.60
CA VAL A 182 8.01 13.52 -25.59
C VAL A 182 6.91 14.58 -25.61
N ARG A 183 6.33 14.82 -24.44
CA ARG A 183 5.36 15.88 -24.17
C ARG A 183 5.94 16.86 -23.15
N ILE A 184 6.22 18.07 -23.58
CA ILE A 184 6.84 19.11 -22.77
C ILE A 184 5.75 20.05 -22.24
N LYS A 185 5.78 20.39 -20.96
CA LYS A 185 4.86 21.33 -20.31
C LYS A 185 5.63 22.36 -19.49
N GLY A 186 5.41 23.63 -19.81
CA GLY A 186 5.93 24.78 -19.05
C GLY A 186 7.20 25.37 -19.66
N PRO A 187 7.55 26.62 -19.31
CA PRO A 187 8.61 27.40 -19.95
C PRO A 187 10.02 27.22 -19.34
N GLY A 188 10.18 26.33 -18.36
CA GLY A 188 11.41 26.23 -17.59
C GLY A 188 12.65 25.84 -18.41
N PRO A 189 13.88 26.11 -17.90
CA PRO A 189 15.14 25.78 -18.59
C PRO A 189 15.40 24.27 -18.75
N GLY A 190 14.63 23.42 -18.07
CA GLY A 190 14.74 21.95 -18.15
C GLY A 190 14.17 21.31 -19.42
N ARG A 191 13.59 22.09 -20.35
CA ARG A 191 12.88 21.56 -21.55
C ARG A 191 13.80 20.77 -22.47
N GLU A 192 14.81 21.42 -23.02
CA GLU A 192 15.71 20.81 -24.02
C GLU A 192 16.68 19.81 -23.38
N SER A 193 17.20 20.14 -22.20
CA SER A 193 18.15 19.31 -21.46
C SER A 193 17.58 17.92 -21.16
N SER A 194 16.30 17.83 -20.81
CA SER A 194 15.62 16.55 -20.58
C SER A 194 15.54 15.70 -21.85
N VAL A 195 15.25 16.31 -23.01
CA VAL A 195 15.15 15.59 -24.28
C VAL A 195 16.52 15.10 -24.76
N ARG A 196 17.54 15.96 -24.66
CA ARG A 196 18.92 15.59 -25.03
C ARG A 196 19.43 14.44 -24.17
N ALA A 197 19.16 14.46 -22.87
CA ALA A 197 19.54 13.40 -21.95
C ALA A 197 18.89 12.05 -22.30
N LEU A 198 17.58 12.05 -22.63
CA LEU A 198 16.87 10.83 -23.03
C LEU A 198 17.37 10.28 -24.36
N ASN A 199 17.70 11.16 -25.32
CA ASN A 199 18.29 10.73 -26.58
C ASN A 199 19.70 10.12 -26.37
N ALA A 200 20.52 10.74 -25.50
CA ALA A 200 21.86 10.25 -25.17
C ALA A 200 21.85 8.89 -24.45
N LEU A 201 20.78 8.57 -23.71
CA LEU A 201 20.58 7.25 -23.09
C LEU A 201 20.22 6.13 -24.10
N GLY A 202 19.96 6.47 -25.36
CA GLY A 202 19.64 5.50 -26.42
C GLY A 202 18.15 5.26 -26.66
N PHE A 203 17.26 6.12 -26.15
CA PHE A 203 15.85 6.06 -26.51
C PHE A 203 15.59 6.68 -27.88
N LYS A 204 14.75 6.04 -28.69
CA LYS A 204 14.32 6.60 -29.97
C LYS A 204 13.17 7.59 -29.75
N VAL A 205 13.48 8.88 -29.88
CA VAL A 205 12.47 9.95 -29.79
C VAL A 205 11.66 10.01 -31.08
N THR A 206 10.37 9.72 -31.01
CA THR A 206 9.46 9.64 -32.17
C THR A 206 8.82 10.99 -32.52
N SER A 207 8.40 11.73 -31.50
CA SER A 207 7.75 13.03 -31.63
C SER A 207 8.04 13.87 -30.39
N ILE A 208 8.15 15.18 -30.59
CA ILE A 208 8.29 16.18 -29.54
C ILE A 208 7.10 17.13 -29.67
N SER A 209 6.26 17.21 -28.65
CA SER A 209 5.10 18.08 -28.60
C SER A 209 5.16 19.00 -27.38
N ASP A 210 4.81 20.26 -27.56
CA ASP A 210 4.57 21.19 -26.46
C ASP A 210 3.09 21.15 -26.08
N VAL A 211 2.81 20.77 -24.84
CA VAL A 211 1.49 20.70 -24.22
C VAL A 211 1.33 21.75 -23.12
N THR A 212 2.09 22.85 -23.19
CA THR A 212 1.96 23.98 -22.28
C THR A 212 0.55 24.60 -22.42
N PRO A 213 -0.25 24.65 -21.35
CA PRO A 213 -1.60 25.18 -21.43
C PRO A 213 -1.57 26.70 -21.61
N VAL A 214 -2.13 27.19 -22.72
CA VAL A 214 -2.36 28.61 -22.96
C VAL A 214 -3.82 28.92 -22.65
N PRO A 215 -4.12 29.69 -21.59
CA PRO A 215 -5.50 30.00 -21.22
C PRO A 215 -6.11 31.05 -22.16
N HIS A 216 -7.32 30.80 -22.66
CA HIS A 216 -8.10 31.78 -23.42
C HIS A 216 -8.98 32.61 -22.47
N ASN A 217 -8.43 33.69 -21.91
CA ASN A 217 -9.13 34.59 -20.97
C ASN A 217 -9.81 33.86 -19.78
N GLY A 218 -9.08 32.95 -19.14
CA GLY A 218 -9.55 32.20 -17.97
C GLY A 218 -9.40 32.98 -16.66
N CYS A 219 -8.82 32.34 -15.63
CA CYS A 219 -8.64 32.96 -14.32
C CYS A 219 -7.70 34.18 -14.38
N ARG A 220 -8.03 35.22 -13.61
CA ARG A 220 -7.18 36.40 -13.43
C ARG A 220 -5.80 35.99 -12.86
N PRO A 221 -4.68 36.38 -13.50
CA PRO A 221 -3.35 36.07 -12.97
C PRO A 221 -3.11 36.80 -11.63
N PRO A 222 -2.25 36.24 -10.76
CA PRO A 222 -1.91 36.87 -9.49
C PRO A 222 -1.29 38.25 -9.71
N LYS A 223 -1.44 39.14 -8.73
CA LYS A 223 -0.87 40.49 -8.76
C LYS A 223 0.64 40.41 -9.04
N LYS A 224 1.11 41.26 -9.96
CA LYS A 224 2.55 41.39 -10.26
C LYS A 224 3.31 41.65 -8.96
N ARG A 225 4.35 40.86 -8.71
CA ARG A 225 5.21 41.02 -7.53
C ARG A 225 5.92 42.39 -7.63
N ARG A 226 5.98 43.09 -6.51
CA ARG A 226 6.83 44.28 -6.32
C ARG A 226 8.19 43.73 -5.88
N ILE A 227 9.09 43.56 -6.84
CA ILE A 227 10.48 43.14 -6.62
C ILE A 227 11.33 44.35 -6.94
#